data_AF-A0A973CN86-F1
#
_entry.id   AF-A0A973CN86-F1
#
_cell.length_a   1.000
_cell.length_b   1.000
_cell.length_c   1.000
_cell.angle_alpha   90.00
_cell.angle_beta   90.00
_cell.angle_gamma   90.00
#
_symmetry.space_group_name_H-M   'P 1'
#
loop_
_entity.id
_entity.type
_entity.pdbx_description
1 polymer ?
#
loop_
_entity_poly.entity_id
_entity_poly.type
_entity_poly.pdbx_seq_one_letter_code
_entity_poly.pdbx_strand_id
1 'polypeptide(L)' 'MVKKKKRFPKRELNTWLKTNLDWSHEIWLGLIDSLRSDGFQDWTDEQNGLDTIGAYLETNRKER' A
#
# COMPACT_ATOMS: atom_id res chain seq x y z
N MET A 1 25.53 -5.26 8.67
CA MET A 1 24.59 -4.61 7.73
C MET A 1 23.21 -4.74 8.33
N VAL A 2 22.71 -3.70 9.01
CA VAL A 2 21.38 -3.76 9.63
C VAL A 2 20.37 -3.77 8.49
N LYS A 3 19.83 -4.95 8.15
CA LYS A 3 18.68 -5.09 7.26
C LYS A 3 17.54 -4.33 7.96
N LYS A 4 17.39 -3.04 7.67
CA LYS A 4 16.29 -2.22 8.17
C LYS A 4 15.03 -3.00 7.84
N LYS A 5 14.33 -3.48 8.87
CA LYS A 5 13.10 -4.27 8.70
C LYS A 5 12.21 -3.50 7.73
N LYS A 6 11.96 -4.06 6.53
CA LYS A 6 11.08 -3.46 5.53
C LYS A 6 9.78 -3.13 6.24
N ARG A 7 9.54 -1.85 6.53
CA ARG A 7 8.37 -1.44 7.31
C ARG A 7 7.20 -1.48 6.35
N PHE A 8 6.24 -2.35 6.59
CA PHE A 8 5.05 -2.42 5.75
C PHE A 8 4.18 -1.18 6.01
N PRO A 9 3.69 -0.49 4.98
CA PRO A 9 2.94 0.77 5.12
C PRO A 9 1.49 0.57 5.60
N LYS A 10 1.29 -0.22 6.67
CA LYS A 10 -0.01 -0.51 7.29
C LYS A 10 -0.79 0.76 7.66
N ARG A 11 -0.10 1.80 8.13
CA ARG A 11 -0.71 3.09 8.52
C ARG A 11 -1.23 3.85 7.30
N GLU A 12 -0.44 3.94 6.23
CA GLU A 12 -0.84 4.60 4.99
C GLU A 12 -2.02 3.88 4.36
N LEU A 13 -1.94 2.54 4.28
CA LEU A 13 -3.03 1.73 3.73
C LEU A 13 -4.33 1.90 4.54
N ASN A 14 -4.27 1.90 5.88
CA ASN A 14 -5.45 2.14 6.70
C ASN A 14 -6.02 3.55 6.55
N THR A 15 -5.16 4.56 6.42
CA THR A 15 -5.61 5.94 6.19
C THR A 15 -6.25 6.05 4.81
N TRP A 16 -5.63 5.46 3.81
CA TRP A 16 -6.14 5.42 2.45
C TRP A 16 -7.48 4.68 2.36
N LEU A 17 -7.64 3.54 3.04
CA LEU A 17 -8.90 2.78 3.12
C LEU A 17 -10.03 3.54 3.83
N LYS A 18 -9.70 4.50 4.71
CA LYS A 18 -10.69 5.37 5.34
C LYS A 18 -11.16 6.47 4.40
N THR A 19 -10.25 7.02 3.60
CA THR A 19 -10.53 8.17 2.74
C THR A 19 -11.05 7.75 1.36
N ASN A 20 -10.60 6.61 0.84
CA ASN A 20 -10.96 6.09 -0.47
C ASN A 20 -11.83 4.85 -0.29
N LEU A 21 -13.14 5.04 -0.47
CA LEU A 21 -14.13 3.96 -0.49
C LEU A 21 -14.18 3.27 -1.86
N ASP A 22 -13.73 3.96 -2.92
CA ASP A 22 -13.71 3.48 -4.29
C ASP A 22 -12.30 3.04 -4.68
N TRP A 23 -12.21 1.90 -5.36
CA TRP A 23 -10.94 1.35 -5.82
C TRP A 23 -10.89 1.41 -7.35
N SER A 24 -10.42 2.56 -7.83
CA SER A 24 -10.13 2.76 -9.25
C SER A 24 -8.62 2.64 -9.50
N HIS A 25 -8.25 2.19 -10.70
CA HIS A 25 -6.84 2.04 -11.10
C HIS A 25 -6.04 3.35 -10.91
N GLU A 26 -6.68 4.49 -11.13
CA GLU A 26 -6.10 5.81 -10.90
C GLU A 26 -5.75 6.05 -9.42
N ILE A 27 -6.64 5.69 -8.49
CA ILE A 27 -6.40 5.85 -7.05
C ILE A 27 -5.35 4.84 -6.56
N TRP A 28 -5.31 3.65 -7.16
CA TRP A 28 -4.24 2.69 -6.93
C TRP A 28 -2.88 3.26 -7.34
N LEU A 29 -2.75 3.82 -8.55
CA LEU A 29 -1.49 4.46 -8.98
C LEU A 29 -1.08 5.61 -8.05
N GLY A 30 -2.04 6.44 -7.62
CA GLY A 30 -1.77 7.50 -6.64
C GLY A 30 -1.32 7.00 -5.27
N LEU A 31 -1.86 5.86 -4.81
CA LEU A 31 -1.39 5.20 -3.59
C LEU A 31 0.04 4.70 -3.75
N ILE A 32 0.37 4.04 -4.86
CA ILE A 32 1.71 3.54 -5.13
C ILE A 32 2.71 4.70 -5.21
N ASP A 33 2.35 5.81 -5.84
CA ASP A 33 3.18 7.01 -5.89
C ASP A 33 3.39 7.63 -4.50
N SER A 34 2.32 7.74 -3.70
CA SER A 34 2.40 8.23 -2.32
C SER A 34 3.33 7.35 -1.47
N LEU A 35 3.17 6.02 -1.56
CA LEU A 35 4.02 5.05 -0.87
C LEU A 35 5.48 5.14 -1.33
N ARG A 36 5.72 5.34 -2.63
CA ARG A 36 7.05 5.55 -3.19
C ARG A 36 7.69 6.84 -2.63
N SER A 37 6.93 7.93 -2.55
CA SER A 37 7.37 9.21 -2.01
C SER A 37 7.64 9.15 -0.50
N ASP A 38 6.88 8.37 0.25
CA ASP A 38 7.07 8.17 1.69
C ASP A 38 8.27 7.25 2.03
N GLY A 39 8.95 6.73 1.01
CA GLY A 39 10.12 5.86 1.16
C GLY A 39 9.80 4.36 1.25
N PHE A 40 8.58 3.95 0.90
CA PHE A 40 8.20 2.53 0.75
C PHE A 40 8.43 2.01 -0.68
N GLN A 41 9.46 2.57 -1.35
CA GLN A 41 9.86 2.19 -2.71
C GLN A 41 10.04 0.68 -2.84
N ASP A 42 10.66 0.06 -1.82
CA ASP A 42 10.89 -1.38 -1.70
C ASP A 42 9.62 -2.25 -1.80
N TRP A 43 8.45 -1.70 -1.45
CA TRP A 43 7.15 -2.38 -1.60
C TRP A 43 6.46 -2.05 -2.91
N THR A 44 6.68 -0.84 -3.44
CA THR A 44 6.06 -0.37 -4.68
C THR A 44 6.82 -0.79 -5.95
N ASP A 45 8.10 -1.10 -5.81
CA ASP A 45 9.00 -1.49 -6.90
C ASP A 45 9.04 -3.01 -7.07
N GLU A 46 8.71 -3.77 -6.01
CA GLU A 46 8.60 -5.22 -6.05
C GLU A 46 7.17 -5.65 -6.39
N GLN A 47 7.00 -6.49 -7.41
CA GLN A 47 5.70 -7.06 -7.80
C GLN A 47 5.00 -7.74 -6.61
N ASN A 48 5.76 -8.45 -5.79
CA ASN A 48 5.27 -9.13 -4.59
C ASN A 48 4.81 -8.13 -3.51
N GLY A 49 5.43 -6.96 -3.43
CA GLY A 49 5.01 -5.90 -2.53
C GLY A 49 3.71 -5.24 -2.99
N LEU A 50 3.57 -4.98 -4.29
CA LEU A 50 2.32 -4.52 -4.90
C LEU A 50 1.18 -5.52 -4.69
N ASP A 51 1.43 -6.81 -4.90
CA ASP A 51 0.47 -7.88 -4.64
C ASP A 51 0.04 -7.91 -3.16
N THR A 52 1.00 -7.82 -2.24
CA THR A 52 0.73 -7.75 -0.79
C THR A 52 -0.10 -6.52 -0.41
N ILE A 53 0.21 -5.35 -0.98
CA ILE A 53 -0.56 -4.12 -0.78
C ILE A 53 -1.99 -4.31 -1.29
N GLY A 54 -2.15 -4.87 -2.49
CA GLY A 54 -3.46 -5.13 -3.11
C GLY A 54 -4.30 -6.10 -2.28
N ALA A 55 -3.72 -7.23 -1.90
CA ALA A 55 -4.36 -8.23 -1.04
C ALA A 55 -4.75 -7.65 0.34
N TYR A 56 -3.90 -6.79 0.92
CA TYR A 56 -4.20 -6.13 2.19
C TYR A 56 -5.40 -5.18 2.08
N LEU A 57 -5.45 -4.38 1.02
CA LEU A 57 -6.58 -3.47 0.74
C LEU A 57 -7.87 -4.27 0.51
N GLU A 58 -7.80 -5.34 -0.29
CA GLU A 58 -8.97 -6.18 -0.58
C GLU A 58 -9.52 -6.84 0.69
N THR A 59 -8.63 -7.38 1.54
CA THR A 59 -9.01 -8.05 2.79
C THR A 59 -9.64 -7.07 3.77
N ASN A 60 -9.01 -5.91 4.01
CA ASN A 60 -9.54 -4.91 4.95
C ASN A 60 -10.85 -4.26 4.47
N ARG A 61 -11.11 -4.27 3.16
CA ARG A 61 -12.38 -3.81 2.60
C ARG A 61 -13.51 -4.80 2.83
N LYS A 62 -13.25 -6.11 2.67
CA LYS A 62 -14.26 -7.17 2.86
C LYS A 62 -14.73 -7.30 4.33
N GLU A 63 -13.89 -6.91 5.27
CA GLU A 63 -14.18 -6.93 6.71
C GLU A 63 -14.98 -5.68 7.19
N ARG A 64 -15.39 -4.77 6.30
CA ARG A 64 -16.19 -3.57 6.62
C ARG A 64 -17.68 -3.74 6.33
#